data_AF-A0A930P0W5-F1
#
_entry.id   AF-A0A930P0W5-F1
#
_cell.length_a   1.000
_cell.length_b   1.000
_cell.length_c   1.000
_cell.angle_alpha   90.00
_cell.angle_beta   90.00
_cell.angle_gamma   90.00
#
_symmetry.space_group_name_H-M   'P 1'
#
loop_
_entity.id
_entity.type
_entity.pdbx_description
1 polymer ?
#
loop_
_entity_poly.entity_id
_entity_poly.type
_entity_poly.pdbx_seq_one_letter_code
_entity_poly.pdbx_strand_id
1 'polypeptide(L)'
;MKPIKNFIAAVALTLALSVITNNAHAQVSNMQEKVKNYFLQTLKKKQNEEQKSKDAFQRNKTYTTDIQQLIKNKDIAQNQKMVWDAWCQANRELNEQKLAKPEDLRKGVKASWNLPEALEKNAVMPYYYGVKGSAAGKLPLFLYLHGSGPKEQEWATGLILGNRFQDGPSLYFIPQIPNEGDYYRWWQVAKQFAWEKLIRQALVECNVDANRFYVFGISEGGYGSQRLASFYADYWAAAGPMAGGEPLKNAPVENCANIGFSFLTGADDTGFYRNILTYYTQIAFDSAQLARPLDADKRPLFVHRINLLPGMQHHIKYDLTTPWLKNFVRNPYPKTVLWEDYDMDGRHRSGFYNLQVLSSPTQNRTYYDMNIHNNVVTINIKEVEYTAVERDKHWGIEMRFNRSYTNAKGGRLRIYLNSELIDMNKPVTVIVNGKELYRKNVKANLQDMINSCTEYFDPYRVYPTSIEINY
;
A
#
# COMPACT_ATOMS: atom_id res chain seq x y z
N MET A 1 64.18 -43.25 11.46
CA MET A 1 63.33 -42.28 12.20
C MET A 1 63.23 -40.99 11.38
N LYS A 2 62.03 -40.68 10.87
CA LYS A 2 61.68 -39.50 10.05
C LYS A 2 60.75 -38.57 10.85
N PRO A 3 60.70 -37.25 10.55
CA PRO A 3 60.20 -36.25 11.48
C PRO A 3 58.70 -35.92 11.33
N ILE A 4 58.17 -35.46 12.46
CA ILE A 4 56.84 -34.88 12.70
C ILE A 4 56.81 -33.45 12.13
N LYS A 5 56.12 -33.25 11.01
CA LYS A 5 55.63 -31.95 10.54
C LYS A 5 54.34 -32.24 9.77
N ASN A 6 53.17 -32.02 10.39
CA ASN A 6 51.87 -31.82 9.71
C ASN A 6 50.69 -31.56 10.67
N PHE A 7 50.86 -31.64 11.99
CA PHE A 7 49.72 -31.53 12.92
C PHE A 7 49.38 -30.12 13.43
N ILE A 8 50.21 -29.10 13.17
CA ILE A 8 50.01 -27.74 13.70
C ILE A 8 49.19 -26.84 12.77
N ALA A 9 49.12 -27.15 11.47
CA ALA A 9 48.39 -26.33 10.50
C ALA A 9 46.86 -26.49 10.55
N ALA A 10 46.35 -27.68 10.90
CA ALA A 10 44.92 -27.96 10.90
C ALA A 10 44.16 -27.30 12.06
N VAL A 11 44.77 -27.25 13.27
CA VAL A 11 44.13 -26.69 14.48
C VAL A 11 44.06 -25.15 14.43
N ALA A 12 45.10 -24.50 13.89
CA ALA A 12 45.11 -23.04 13.70
C ALA A 12 44.08 -22.58 12.65
N LEU A 13 43.83 -23.39 11.60
CA LEU A 13 42.83 -23.07 10.58
C LEU A 13 41.40 -23.17 11.14
N THR A 14 41.10 -24.19 11.95
CA THR A 14 39.79 -24.34 12.60
C THR A 14 39.51 -23.28 13.66
N LEU A 15 40.52 -22.88 14.45
CA LEU A 15 40.40 -21.79 15.42
C LEU A 15 40.21 -20.43 14.73
N ALA A 16 40.99 -20.14 13.68
CA ALA A 16 40.82 -18.92 12.89
C ALA A 16 39.43 -18.86 12.23
N LEU A 17 38.95 -19.95 11.64
CA LEU A 17 37.60 -20.05 11.07
C LEU A 17 36.53 -19.78 12.14
N SER A 18 36.64 -20.39 13.33
CA SER A 18 35.67 -20.20 14.42
C SER A 18 35.64 -18.77 14.99
N VAL A 19 36.79 -18.10 15.07
CA VAL A 19 36.91 -16.71 15.54
C VAL A 19 36.39 -15.73 14.49
N ILE A 20 36.68 -15.98 13.21
CA ILE A 20 36.15 -15.19 12.09
C ILE A 20 34.62 -15.33 11.99
N THR A 21 34.07 -16.54 12.19
CA THR A 21 32.62 -16.75 12.20
C THR A 21 31.96 -16.05 13.39
N ASN A 22 32.56 -16.10 14.59
CA ASN A 22 32.03 -15.42 15.78
C ASN A 22 32.06 -13.88 15.63
N ASN A 23 33.13 -13.32 15.07
CA ASN A 23 33.22 -11.88 14.83
C ASN A 23 32.25 -11.39 13.75
N ALA A 24 32.07 -12.16 12.66
CA ALA A 24 31.09 -11.82 11.62
C ALA A 24 29.64 -11.89 12.15
N HIS A 25 29.31 -12.89 12.97
CA HIS A 25 27.99 -13.00 13.60
C HIS A 25 27.75 -11.87 14.60
N ALA A 26 28.74 -11.51 15.42
CA ALA A 26 28.65 -10.39 16.35
C ALA A 26 28.46 -9.04 15.63
N GLN A 27 29.15 -8.84 14.50
CA GLN A 27 29.02 -7.62 13.69
C GLN A 27 27.65 -7.50 13.01
N VAL A 28 27.10 -8.59 12.47
CA VAL A 28 25.75 -8.62 11.90
C VAL A 28 24.70 -8.36 12.98
N SER A 29 24.83 -9.00 14.15
CA SER A 29 23.94 -8.78 15.29
C SER A 29 23.97 -7.32 15.76
N ASN A 30 25.15 -6.68 15.80
CA ASN A 30 25.28 -5.28 16.19
C ASN A 30 24.65 -4.33 15.15
N MET A 31 24.82 -4.61 13.85
CA MET A 31 24.19 -3.81 12.79
C MET A 31 22.66 -3.93 12.83
N GLN A 32 22.13 -5.15 12.98
CA GLN A 32 20.69 -5.37 13.10
C GLN A 32 20.09 -4.59 14.28
N GLU A 33 20.75 -4.61 15.44
CA GLU A 33 20.32 -3.84 16.61
C GLU A 33 20.34 -2.32 16.35
N LYS A 34 21.37 -1.81 15.66
CA LYS A 34 21.43 -0.40 15.25
C LYS A 34 20.27 -0.01 14.33
N VAL A 35 19.94 -0.85 13.34
CA VAL A 35 18.83 -0.64 12.41
C VAL A 35 17.48 -0.71 13.13
N LYS A 36 17.30 -1.69 14.03
CA LYS A 36 16.11 -1.81 14.88
C LYS A 36 15.89 -0.55 15.71
N ASN A 37 16.95 -0.04 16.35
CA ASN A 37 16.88 1.17 17.18
C ASN A 37 16.50 2.41 16.37
N TYR A 38 17.01 2.56 15.14
CA TYR A 38 16.56 3.61 14.22
C TYR A 38 15.05 3.51 13.91
N PHE A 39 14.57 2.31 13.57
CA PHE A 39 13.15 2.09 13.30
C PHE A 39 12.28 2.39 14.51
N LEU A 40 12.67 1.91 15.70
CA LEU A 40 11.92 2.14 16.93
C LEU A 40 11.82 3.65 17.26
N GLN A 41 12.91 4.39 17.11
CA GLN A 41 12.92 5.85 17.31
C GLN A 41 12.02 6.55 16.29
N THR A 42 12.09 6.15 15.02
CA THR A 42 11.27 6.71 13.95
C THR A 42 9.78 6.44 14.18
N LEU A 43 9.42 5.22 14.57
CA LEU A 43 8.05 4.84 14.91
C LEU A 43 7.52 5.64 16.11
N LYS A 44 8.31 5.80 17.18
CA LYS A 44 7.95 6.65 18.33
C LYS A 44 7.71 8.10 17.92
N LYS A 45 8.51 8.62 16.98
CA LYS A 45 8.34 9.98 16.46
C LYS A 45 7.06 10.12 15.65
N LYS A 46 6.79 9.19 14.72
CA LYS A 46 5.53 9.14 13.95
C LYS A 46 4.32 9.09 14.89
N GLN A 47 4.32 8.17 15.86
CA GLN A 47 3.26 8.04 16.86
C GLN A 47 3.01 9.35 17.65
N ASN A 48 4.09 10.03 18.05
CA ASN A 48 3.97 11.30 18.77
C ASN A 48 3.42 12.44 17.89
N GLU A 49 3.78 12.49 16.62
CA GLU A 49 3.28 13.48 15.66
C GLU A 49 1.79 13.25 15.37
N GLU A 50 1.40 11.99 15.11
CA GLU A 50 0.02 11.53 14.90
C GLU A 50 -0.89 11.86 16.09
N GLN A 51 -0.38 11.72 17.32
CA GLN A 51 -1.16 11.98 18.53
C GLN A 51 -1.43 13.47 18.77
N LYS A 52 -0.56 14.35 18.27
CA LYS A 52 -0.56 15.78 18.62
C LYS A 52 -1.13 16.70 17.55
N SER A 53 -1.11 16.31 16.28
CA SER A 53 -1.42 17.24 15.19
C SER A 53 -1.95 16.54 13.93
N LYS A 54 -3.17 16.93 13.52
CA LYS A 54 -3.75 16.55 12.23
C LYS A 54 -2.86 16.98 11.07
N ASP A 55 -2.41 18.24 11.07
CA ASP A 55 -1.51 18.79 10.06
C ASP A 55 -0.17 18.03 9.99
N ALA A 56 0.38 17.58 11.13
CA ALA A 56 1.62 16.80 11.13
C ALA A 56 1.44 15.44 10.45
N PHE A 57 0.33 14.77 10.70
CA PHE A 57 0.01 13.50 10.04
C PHE A 57 -0.32 13.67 8.55
N GLN A 58 -1.07 14.72 8.21
CA GLN A 58 -1.42 15.10 6.83
C GLN A 58 -0.18 15.44 5.98
N ARG A 59 0.82 16.12 6.56
CA ARG A 59 2.09 16.42 5.88
C ARG A 59 2.88 15.18 5.48
N ASN A 60 2.60 14.02 6.09
CA ASN A 60 3.18 12.72 5.77
C ASN A 60 4.71 12.77 5.58
N LYS A 61 5.41 13.24 6.62
CA LYS A 61 6.84 13.56 6.58
C LYS A 61 7.70 12.34 6.19
N THR A 62 8.63 12.56 5.27
CA THR A 62 9.68 11.58 4.94
C THR A 62 10.75 11.50 6.02
N TYR A 63 11.19 10.27 6.32
CA TYR A 63 12.28 9.98 7.25
C TYR A 63 13.43 9.31 6.50
N THR A 64 14.66 9.74 6.79
CA THR A 64 15.89 9.19 6.23
C THR A 64 16.85 8.81 7.33
N THR A 65 17.68 7.79 7.10
CA THR A 65 18.75 7.39 8.02
C THR A 65 20.11 7.85 7.51
N ASP A 66 21.06 8.04 8.42
CA ASP A 66 22.48 8.25 8.10
C ASP A 66 23.27 6.92 8.16
N ILE A 67 22.60 5.80 8.45
CA ILE A 67 23.21 4.47 8.44
C ILE A 67 23.51 4.07 7.00
N GLN A 68 24.80 4.11 6.64
CA GLN A 68 25.28 3.78 5.30
C GLN A 68 26.25 2.61 5.35
N GLN A 69 26.09 1.68 4.41
CA GLN A 69 27.03 0.60 4.16
C GLN A 69 26.82 0.09 2.74
N LEU A 70 27.86 0.12 1.91
CA LEU A 70 27.82 -0.50 0.59
C LEU A 70 27.68 -2.02 0.72
N ILE A 71 26.73 -2.59 0.00
CA ILE A 71 26.41 -4.01 0.01
C ILE A 71 26.83 -4.62 -1.32
N LYS A 72 27.54 -5.76 -1.27
CA LYS A 72 27.87 -6.52 -2.48
C LYS A 72 26.62 -7.21 -3.01
N ASN A 73 26.52 -7.38 -4.33
CA ASN A 73 25.33 -7.98 -4.96
C ASN A 73 24.92 -9.33 -4.34
N LYS A 74 25.90 -10.19 -4.02
CA LYS A 74 25.66 -11.50 -3.40
C LYS A 74 25.08 -11.43 -1.97
N ASP A 75 25.26 -10.31 -1.27
CA ASP A 75 24.85 -10.13 0.13
C ASP A 75 23.53 -9.33 0.25
N ILE A 76 22.91 -8.93 -0.88
CA ILE A 76 21.68 -8.12 -0.90
C ILE A 76 20.54 -8.82 -0.15
N ALA A 77 20.23 -10.07 -0.50
CA ALA A 77 19.09 -10.79 0.08
C ALA A 77 19.21 -10.95 1.61
N GLN A 78 20.43 -11.24 2.09
CA GLN A 78 20.70 -11.35 3.53
C GLN A 78 20.46 -10.01 4.25
N ASN A 79 20.89 -8.89 3.66
CA ASN A 79 20.71 -7.56 4.26
C ASN A 79 19.25 -7.10 4.21
N GLN A 80 18.54 -7.38 3.12
CA GLN A 80 17.09 -7.12 3.05
C GLN A 80 16.34 -7.87 4.15
N LYS A 81 16.68 -9.15 4.35
CA LYS A 81 16.11 -9.95 5.45
C LYS A 81 16.43 -9.33 6.81
N MET A 82 17.69 -8.96 7.06
CA MET A 82 18.11 -8.34 8.33
C MET A 82 17.36 -7.03 8.61
N VAL A 83 17.20 -6.18 7.59
CA VAL A 83 16.44 -4.92 7.71
C VAL A 83 14.97 -5.21 8.00
N TRP A 84 14.35 -6.17 7.31
CA TRP A 84 12.96 -6.54 7.58
C TRP A 84 12.78 -7.15 8.97
N ASP A 85 13.70 -8.00 9.42
CA ASP A 85 13.68 -8.58 10.77
C ASP A 85 13.80 -7.48 11.83
N ALA A 86 14.69 -6.51 11.63
CA ALA A 86 14.83 -5.34 12.50
C ALA A 86 13.56 -4.47 12.53
N TRP A 87 12.92 -4.26 11.38
CA TRP A 87 11.62 -3.59 11.30
C TRP A 87 10.55 -4.32 12.12
N CYS A 88 10.45 -5.64 11.96
CA CYS A 88 9.51 -6.46 12.72
C CYS A 88 9.76 -6.39 14.23
N GLN A 89 11.02 -6.46 14.67
CA GLN A 89 11.38 -6.34 16.09
C GLN A 89 11.03 -4.96 16.65
N ALA A 90 11.37 -3.87 15.95
CA ALA A 90 11.02 -2.53 16.36
C ALA A 90 9.50 -2.32 16.48
N ASN A 91 8.73 -2.88 15.54
CA ASN A 91 7.27 -2.84 15.60
C ASN A 91 6.71 -3.64 16.78
N ARG A 92 7.31 -4.78 17.16
CA ARG A 92 6.89 -5.54 18.35
C ARG A 92 7.24 -4.79 19.65
N GLU A 93 8.38 -4.12 19.69
CA GLU A 93 8.84 -3.32 20.84
C GLU A 93 8.10 -1.97 21.01
N LEU A 94 7.54 -1.41 19.93
CA LEU A 94 6.80 -0.14 20.00
C LEU A 94 5.60 -0.26 20.96
N ASN A 95 5.49 0.64 21.93
CA ASN A 95 4.34 0.69 22.83
C ASN A 95 3.13 1.31 22.13
N GLU A 96 2.22 0.46 21.65
CA GLU A 96 0.97 0.84 21.00
C GLU A 96 -0.04 -0.31 21.12
N GLN A 97 -1.32 -0.03 20.88
CA GLN A 97 -2.31 -1.10 20.71
C GLN A 97 -1.92 -1.99 19.53
N LYS A 98 -1.80 -3.30 19.77
CA LYS A 98 -1.47 -4.30 18.76
C LYS A 98 -2.74 -4.85 18.11
N LEU A 99 -2.59 -5.34 16.88
CA LEU A 99 -3.60 -6.11 16.18
C LEU A 99 -3.85 -7.37 17.02
N ALA A 100 -5.12 -7.69 17.25
CA ALA A 100 -5.48 -8.89 17.99
C ALA A 100 -4.88 -10.14 17.31
N LYS A 101 -4.66 -11.21 18.07
CA LYS A 101 -4.38 -12.52 17.46
C LYS A 101 -5.68 -13.00 16.79
N PRO A 102 -5.62 -13.50 15.54
CA PRO A 102 -6.83 -13.88 14.86
C PRO A 102 -7.34 -15.21 15.44
N GLU A 103 -8.61 -15.23 15.80
CA GLU A 103 -9.34 -16.45 16.16
C GLU A 103 -10.28 -16.86 15.03
N ASP A 104 -11.02 -17.96 15.18
CA ASP A 104 -12.10 -18.31 14.27
C ASP A 104 -13.09 -17.13 14.13
N LEU A 105 -13.26 -16.63 12.90
CA LEU A 105 -14.11 -15.47 12.61
C LEU A 105 -15.55 -15.67 13.10
N ARG A 106 -16.05 -16.91 13.16
CA ARG A 106 -17.41 -17.22 13.65
C ARG A 106 -17.61 -16.87 15.12
N LYS A 107 -16.54 -16.83 15.92
CA LYS A 107 -16.61 -16.44 17.33
C LYS A 107 -16.88 -14.94 17.51
N GLY A 108 -16.63 -14.11 16.50
CA GLY A 108 -16.82 -12.67 16.60
C GLY A 108 -16.01 -12.03 17.73
N VAL A 109 -14.77 -12.47 17.94
CA VAL A 109 -13.90 -11.89 18.98
C VAL A 109 -13.62 -10.43 18.63
N LYS A 110 -13.94 -9.54 19.58
CA LYS A 110 -13.83 -8.10 19.42
C LYS A 110 -12.52 -7.61 20.01
N ALA A 111 -11.88 -6.69 19.31
CA ALA A 111 -10.83 -5.84 19.86
C ALA A 111 -11.09 -4.39 19.42
N SER A 112 -10.28 -3.45 19.87
CA SER A 112 -10.42 -2.05 19.49
C SER A 112 -9.09 -1.32 19.39
N TRP A 113 -9.09 -0.27 18.59
CA TRP A 113 -8.05 0.76 18.58
C TRP A 113 -8.64 2.10 18.95
N ASN A 114 -7.92 2.84 19.78
CA ASN A 114 -8.17 4.26 20.00
C ASN A 114 -7.45 5.01 18.88
N LEU A 115 -8.21 5.74 18.07
CA LEU A 115 -7.62 6.61 17.06
C LEU A 115 -7.14 7.90 17.75
N PRO A 116 -6.12 8.57 17.21
CA PRO A 116 -5.61 9.79 17.80
C PRO A 116 -6.68 10.88 17.93
N GLU A 117 -6.82 11.45 19.13
CA GLU A 117 -7.77 12.52 19.45
C GLU A 117 -7.61 13.74 18.53
N ALA A 118 -6.38 14.01 18.08
CA ALA A 118 -6.08 15.08 17.15
C ALA A 118 -6.66 14.85 15.74
N LEU A 119 -6.94 13.61 15.36
CA LEU A 119 -7.50 13.24 14.05
C LEU A 119 -9.03 13.12 14.10
N GLU A 120 -9.56 12.57 15.19
CA GLU A 120 -10.99 12.43 15.42
C GLU A 120 -11.26 12.30 16.94
N LYS A 121 -12.11 13.17 17.47
CA LYS A 121 -12.38 13.22 18.92
C LYS A 121 -13.10 11.98 19.41
N ASN A 122 -12.67 11.44 20.55
CA ASN A 122 -13.24 10.27 21.22
C ASN A 122 -13.39 9.04 20.31
N ALA A 123 -12.53 8.90 19.31
CA ALA A 123 -12.65 7.85 18.31
C ALA A 123 -12.09 6.51 18.80
N VAL A 124 -13.00 5.60 19.16
CA VAL A 124 -12.68 4.19 19.37
C VAL A 124 -13.19 3.40 18.17
N MET A 125 -12.31 2.64 17.53
CA MET A 125 -12.62 1.74 16.41
C MET A 125 -12.66 0.29 16.91
N PRO A 126 -13.82 -0.26 17.28
CA PRO A 126 -14.00 -1.70 17.43
C PRO A 126 -13.75 -2.41 16.09
N TYR A 127 -13.22 -3.63 16.16
CA TYR A 127 -13.08 -4.48 14.98
C TYR A 127 -13.15 -5.97 15.34
N TYR A 128 -13.58 -6.77 14.36
CA TYR A 128 -13.33 -8.21 14.35
C TYR A 128 -12.06 -8.48 13.55
N TYR A 129 -11.18 -9.33 14.08
CA TYR A 129 -10.05 -9.86 13.34
C TYR A 129 -9.99 -11.38 13.52
N GLY A 130 -10.17 -12.12 12.43
CA GLY A 130 -10.32 -13.57 12.51
C GLY A 130 -9.97 -14.33 11.25
N VAL A 131 -9.71 -15.62 11.41
CA VAL A 131 -9.47 -16.61 10.36
C VAL A 131 -10.81 -17.25 9.95
N LYS A 132 -11.03 -17.36 8.65
CA LYS A 132 -12.05 -18.20 8.03
C LYS A 132 -11.38 -19.39 7.37
N GLY A 133 -11.80 -20.61 7.72
CA GLY A 133 -11.19 -21.85 7.21
C GLY A 133 -9.82 -22.16 7.85
N SER A 134 -9.05 -23.06 7.23
CA SER A 134 -7.70 -23.43 7.68
C SER A 134 -6.79 -23.62 6.47
N ALA A 135 -5.53 -23.18 6.58
CA ALA A 135 -4.50 -23.42 5.58
C ALA A 135 -3.12 -23.54 6.23
N ALA A 136 -2.21 -24.23 5.54
CA ALA A 136 -0.79 -24.16 5.85
C ALA A 136 -0.19 -22.87 5.24
N GLY A 137 0.50 -22.08 6.06
CA GLY A 137 1.23 -20.89 5.60
C GLY A 137 0.46 -19.58 5.72
N LYS A 138 0.87 -18.59 4.92
CA LYS A 138 0.34 -17.22 4.94
C LYS A 138 -1.02 -17.14 4.26
N LEU A 139 -1.95 -16.42 4.87
CA LEU A 139 -3.32 -16.25 4.39
C LEU A 139 -3.53 -14.90 3.69
N PRO A 140 -4.45 -14.82 2.71
CA PRO A 140 -4.92 -13.52 2.22
C PRO A 140 -5.65 -12.75 3.33
N LEU A 141 -5.55 -11.41 3.32
CA LEU A 141 -6.29 -10.54 4.25
C LEU A 141 -7.36 -9.74 3.50
N PHE A 142 -8.60 -9.83 3.99
CA PHE A 142 -9.76 -9.11 3.50
C PHE A 142 -10.16 -8.01 4.49
N LEU A 143 -10.12 -6.76 4.04
CA LEU A 143 -10.70 -5.60 4.72
C LEU A 143 -12.12 -5.37 4.21
N TYR A 144 -13.12 -5.64 5.05
CA TYR A 144 -14.53 -5.38 4.72
C TYR A 144 -15.02 -4.12 5.43
N LEU A 145 -15.62 -3.20 4.67
CA LEU A 145 -16.18 -1.95 5.17
C LEU A 145 -17.71 -1.98 5.09
N HIS A 146 -18.39 -1.69 6.20
CA HIS A 146 -19.86 -1.68 6.28
C HIS A 146 -20.45 -0.38 5.71
N GLY A 147 -21.77 -0.38 5.50
CA GLY A 147 -22.52 0.77 4.98
C GLY A 147 -22.82 1.82 6.05
N SER A 148 -23.55 2.86 5.65
CA SER A 148 -24.08 3.86 6.58
C SER A 148 -25.40 3.40 7.18
N GLY A 149 -25.53 3.54 8.50
CA GLY A 149 -26.70 3.14 9.29
C GLY A 149 -26.29 3.08 10.76
N PRO A 150 -27.17 2.63 11.68
CA PRO A 150 -26.79 2.43 13.08
C PRO A 150 -25.55 1.53 13.16
N LYS A 151 -24.41 2.09 13.57
CA LYS A 151 -23.10 1.43 13.39
C LYS A 151 -22.99 0.05 14.04
N GLU A 152 -23.72 -0.22 15.11
CA GLU A 152 -23.75 -1.52 15.78
C GLU A 152 -24.39 -2.60 14.90
N GLN A 153 -25.47 -2.26 14.20
CA GLN A 153 -26.20 -3.16 13.31
C GLN A 153 -25.40 -3.42 12.03
N GLU A 154 -24.83 -2.36 11.45
CA GLU A 154 -23.96 -2.45 10.26
C GLU A 154 -22.73 -3.33 10.52
N TRP A 155 -22.09 -3.15 11.69
CA TRP A 155 -20.92 -3.94 12.07
C TRP A 155 -21.26 -5.41 12.34
N ALA A 156 -22.37 -5.69 13.04
CA ALA A 156 -22.85 -7.06 13.24
C ALA A 156 -23.17 -7.76 11.90
N THR A 157 -23.80 -7.03 10.98
CA THR A 157 -24.07 -7.52 9.62
C THR A 157 -22.77 -7.83 8.86
N GLY A 158 -21.74 -6.98 9.02
CA GLY A 158 -20.42 -7.23 8.45
C GLY A 158 -19.81 -8.57 8.89
N LEU A 159 -19.95 -8.95 10.16
CA LEU A 159 -19.47 -10.24 10.65
C LEU A 159 -20.20 -11.43 9.99
N ILE A 160 -21.52 -11.32 9.82
CA ILE A 160 -22.33 -12.35 9.14
C ILE A 160 -21.86 -12.51 7.69
N LEU A 161 -21.71 -11.39 6.98
CA LEU A 161 -21.27 -11.36 5.60
C LEU A 161 -19.84 -11.92 5.44
N GLY A 162 -18.91 -11.51 6.28
CA GLY A 162 -17.52 -12.00 6.29
C GLY A 162 -17.44 -13.52 6.42
N ASN A 163 -18.30 -14.13 7.24
CA ASN A 163 -18.41 -15.59 7.37
C ASN A 163 -19.09 -16.27 6.16
N ARG A 164 -19.97 -15.58 5.45
CA ARG A 164 -20.72 -16.11 4.30
C ARG A 164 -19.93 -16.11 2.98
N PHE A 165 -19.11 -15.08 2.76
CA PHE A 165 -18.39 -14.89 1.51
C PHE A 165 -17.47 -16.07 1.14
N GLN A 166 -17.39 -16.42 -0.15
CA GLN A 166 -16.72 -17.63 -0.64
C GLN A 166 -15.25 -17.40 -1.03
N ASP A 167 -14.46 -16.94 -0.06
CA ASP A 167 -13.02 -16.62 -0.20
C ASP A 167 -12.10 -17.36 0.77
N GLY A 168 -12.64 -18.28 1.57
CA GLY A 168 -11.85 -19.09 2.48
C GLY A 168 -10.87 -20.01 1.74
N PRO A 169 -9.72 -20.35 2.35
CA PRO A 169 -9.25 -19.88 3.66
C PRO A 169 -8.67 -18.45 3.62
N SER A 170 -8.99 -17.63 4.62
CA SER A 170 -8.67 -16.18 4.63
C SER A 170 -8.62 -15.58 6.04
N LEU A 171 -7.95 -14.44 6.18
CA LEU A 171 -8.04 -13.55 7.32
C LEU A 171 -9.01 -12.41 6.99
N TYR A 172 -9.74 -11.95 7.99
CA TYR A 172 -10.69 -10.84 7.89
C TYR A 172 -10.39 -9.77 8.91
N PHE A 173 -10.44 -8.51 8.48
CA PHE A 173 -10.55 -7.34 9.35
C PHE A 173 -11.87 -6.63 9.04
N ILE A 174 -12.74 -6.52 10.04
CA ILE A 174 -14.09 -5.95 9.92
C ILE A 174 -14.21 -4.87 10.99
N PRO A 175 -13.91 -3.60 10.68
CA PRO A 175 -14.04 -2.49 11.61
C PRO A 175 -15.48 -2.03 11.73
N GLN A 176 -15.81 -1.45 12.88
CA GLN A 176 -16.93 -0.55 13.06
C GLN A 176 -16.44 0.89 12.87
N ILE A 177 -17.25 1.73 12.22
CA ILE A 177 -16.96 3.17 12.16
C ILE A 177 -16.88 3.74 13.60
N PRO A 178 -15.87 4.57 13.95
CA PRO A 178 -15.72 5.05 15.33
C PRO A 178 -16.87 5.96 15.76
N ASN A 179 -17.12 7.02 14.98
CA ASN A 179 -18.19 7.98 15.20
C ASN A 179 -19.10 8.09 13.98
N GLU A 180 -20.37 8.42 14.23
CA GLU A 180 -21.38 8.68 13.20
C GLU A 180 -21.40 10.17 12.80
N GLY A 181 -22.39 10.59 12.01
CA GLY A 181 -22.51 11.98 11.53
C GLY A 181 -21.43 12.33 10.51
N ASP A 182 -20.80 13.49 10.67
CA ASP A 182 -19.76 13.98 9.75
C ASP A 182 -18.52 13.07 9.70
N TYR A 183 -18.35 12.18 10.69
CA TYR A 183 -17.25 11.22 10.75
C TYR A 183 -17.55 9.87 10.07
N TYR A 184 -18.75 9.69 9.50
CA TYR A 184 -19.15 8.42 8.90
C TYR A 184 -18.60 8.25 7.48
N ARG A 185 -17.28 8.39 7.32
CA ARG A 185 -16.58 8.24 6.04
C ARG A 185 -15.30 7.45 6.21
N TRP A 186 -15.16 6.32 5.52
CA TRP A 186 -13.98 5.45 5.64
C TRP A 186 -12.66 6.04 5.09
N TRP A 187 -12.74 7.11 4.30
CA TRP A 187 -11.59 7.77 3.69
C TRP A 187 -10.97 8.89 4.54
N GLN A 188 -11.64 9.30 5.61
CA GLN A 188 -11.15 10.38 6.47
C GLN A 188 -9.83 10.03 7.16
N VAL A 189 -9.08 11.07 7.51
CA VAL A 189 -7.70 10.98 7.97
C VAL A 189 -7.51 10.07 9.20
N ALA A 190 -8.47 10.05 10.13
CA ALA A 190 -8.41 9.16 11.29
C ALA A 190 -8.50 7.68 10.89
N LYS A 191 -9.31 7.36 9.87
CA LYS A 191 -9.39 6.00 9.32
C LYS A 191 -8.16 5.66 8.49
N GLN A 192 -7.56 6.64 7.80
CA GLN A 192 -6.25 6.44 7.14
C GLN A 192 -5.16 6.02 8.13
N PHE A 193 -5.12 6.59 9.33
CA PHE A 193 -4.24 6.10 10.41
C PHE A 193 -4.50 4.62 10.73
N ALA A 194 -5.77 4.22 10.83
CA ALA A 194 -6.13 2.82 11.08
C ALA A 194 -5.72 1.89 9.93
N TRP A 195 -5.82 2.32 8.67
CA TRP A 195 -5.42 1.53 7.50
C TRP A 195 -3.91 1.30 7.45
N GLU A 196 -3.11 2.36 7.67
CA GLU A 196 -1.65 2.22 7.71
C GLU A 196 -1.20 1.38 8.90
N LYS A 197 -1.86 1.53 10.06
CA LYS A 197 -1.62 0.67 11.22
C LYS A 197 -1.97 -0.80 10.93
N LEU A 198 -3.11 -1.06 10.29
CA LEU A 198 -3.54 -2.41 9.91
C LEU A 198 -2.53 -3.06 8.99
N ILE A 199 -2.17 -2.40 7.89
CA ILE A 199 -1.24 -2.96 6.91
C ILE A 199 0.13 -3.22 7.57
N ARG A 200 0.67 -2.24 8.30
CA ARG A 200 1.96 -2.37 8.99
C ARG A 200 1.97 -3.54 9.96
N GLN A 201 0.98 -3.65 10.86
CA GLN A 201 0.97 -4.71 11.87
C GLN A 201 0.66 -6.07 11.26
N ALA A 202 -0.25 -6.17 10.29
CA ALA A 202 -0.55 -7.41 9.57
C ALA A 202 0.68 -8.00 8.88
N LEU A 203 1.54 -7.16 8.28
CA LEU A 203 2.76 -7.61 7.61
C LEU A 203 3.85 -8.06 8.61
N VAL A 204 3.89 -7.48 9.82
CA VAL A 204 4.85 -7.82 10.88
C VAL A 204 4.54 -9.18 11.55
N GLU A 205 3.26 -9.53 11.69
CA GLU A 205 2.83 -10.80 12.34
C GLU A 205 3.10 -12.05 11.48
N CYS A 206 3.54 -11.87 10.22
CA CYS A 206 3.97 -12.94 9.30
C CYS A 206 2.93 -14.04 8.99
N ASN A 207 1.67 -13.85 9.40
CA ASN A 207 0.53 -14.72 9.09
C ASN A 207 -0.20 -14.30 7.81
N VAL A 208 0.00 -13.06 7.32
CA VAL A 208 -0.60 -12.54 6.10
C VAL A 208 0.37 -12.66 4.92
N ASP A 209 -0.17 -13.03 3.75
CA ASP A 209 0.53 -12.92 2.48
C ASP A 209 0.54 -11.45 2.01
N ALA A 210 1.73 -10.84 1.98
CA ALA A 210 1.91 -9.43 1.65
C ALA A 210 1.43 -9.04 0.24
N ASN A 211 1.25 -10.01 -0.65
CA ASN A 211 0.74 -9.78 -2.00
C ASN A 211 -0.72 -10.18 -2.18
N ARG A 212 -1.45 -10.46 -1.09
CA ARG A 212 -2.87 -10.84 -1.13
C ARG A 212 -3.71 -10.09 -0.10
N PHE A 213 -3.64 -8.76 -0.17
CA PHE A 213 -4.55 -7.87 0.54
C PHE A 213 -5.70 -7.45 -0.38
N TYR A 214 -6.91 -7.42 0.17
CA TYR A 214 -8.12 -7.04 -0.55
C TYR A 214 -8.94 -6.05 0.25
N VAL A 215 -9.50 -5.03 -0.41
CA VAL A 215 -10.39 -4.03 0.22
C VAL A 215 -11.73 -3.99 -0.51
N PHE A 216 -12.83 -4.03 0.24
CA PHE A 216 -14.16 -4.04 -0.33
C PHE A 216 -15.20 -3.60 0.71
N GLY A 217 -16.41 -3.27 0.27
CA GLY A 217 -17.45 -2.83 1.17
C GLY A 217 -18.75 -2.52 0.46
N ILE A 218 -19.80 -2.29 1.24
CA ILE A 218 -21.16 -2.08 0.74
C ILE A 218 -21.62 -0.67 1.10
N SER A 219 -22.37 -0.01 0.22
CA SER A 219 -22.94 1.33 0.48
C SER A 219 -21.83 2.32 0.81
N GLU A 220 -21.84 3.00 1.97
CA GLU A 220 -20.73 3.84 2.45
C GLU A 220 -19.37 3.11 2.38
N GLY A 221 -19.32 1.82 2.73
CA GLY A 221 -18.15 0.97 2.53
C GLY A 221 -17.74 0.76 1.06
N GLY A 222 -18.68 0.87 0.12
CA GLY A 222 -18.43 0.92 -1.32
C GLY A 222 -17.71 2.20 -1.74
N TYR A 223 -18.18 3.37 -1.28
CA TYR A 223 -17.48 4.65 -1.50
C TYR A 223 -16.07 4.61 -0.89
N GLY A 224 -15.99 4.17 0.37
CA GLY A 224 -14.75 3.99 1.10
C GLY A 224 -13.76 3.09 0.37
N SER A 225 -14.16 1.88 0.03
CA SER A 225 -13.29 0.93 -0.67
C SER A 225 -12.88 1.41 -2.08
N GLN A 226 -13.71 2.19 -2.78
CA GLN A 226 -13.33 2.78 -4.07
C GLN A 226 -12.22 3.83 -3.90
N ARG A 227 -12.35 4.73 -2.92
CA ARG A 227 -11.28 5.70 -2.60
C ARG A 227 -9.99 5.01 -2.16
N LEU A 228 -10.10 4.05 -1.25
CA LEU A 228 -8.95 3.32 -0.73
C LEU A 228 -8.26 2.48 -1.81
N ALA A 229 -9.00 1.94 -2.77
CA ALA A 229 -8.44 1.23 -3.92
C ALA A 229 -7.45 2.11 -4.68
N SER A 230 -7.80 3.36 -4.95
CA SER A 230 -6.94 4.30 -5.68
C SER A 230 -5.82 4.87 -4.81
N PHE A 231 -6.07 5.17 -3.53
CA PHE A 231 -5.08 5.81 -2.66
C PHE A 231 -4.00 4.88 -2.11
N TYR A 232 -4.32 3.59 -1.95
CA TYR A 232 -3.40 2.55 -1.43
C TYR A 232 -3.18 1.41 -2.45
N ALA A 233 -3.36 1.67 -3.75
CA ALA A 233 -3.33 0.63 -4.79
C ALA A 233 -2.05 -0.21 -4.79
N ASP A 234 -0.93 0.37 -4.35
CA ASP A 234 0.36 -0.29 -4.22
C ASP A 234 0.44 -1.33 -3.08
N TYR A 235 -0.62 -1.49 -2.26
CA TYR A 235 -0.76 -2.53 -1.25
C TYR A 235 -1.79 -3.61 -1.63
N TRP A 236 -2.76 -3.28 -2.47
CA TRP A 236 -3.86 -4.20 -2.80
C TRP A 236 -3.46 -5.18 -3.90
N ALA A 237 -3.98 -6.39 -3.81
CA ALA A 237 -4.06 -7.30 -4.95
C ALA A 237 -5.32 -7.01 -5.79
N ALA A 238 -6.44 -6.75 -5.11
CA ALA A 238 -7.66 -6.31 -5.75
C ALA A 238 -8.60 -5.54 -4.81
N ALA A 239 -9.49 -4.74 -5.38
CA ALA A 239 -10.54 -4.02 -4.68
C ALA A 239 -11.95 -4.34 -5.20
N GLY A 240 -12.96 -4.32 -4.32
CA GLY A 240 -14.32 -4.77 -4.61
C GLY A 240 -15.47 -3.86 -4.14
N PRO A 241 -15.54 -2.56 -4.47
CA PRO A 241 -16.70 -1.73 -4.10
C PRO A 241 -18.05 -2.34 -4.50
N MET A 242 -19.06 -2.22 -3.63
CA MET A 242 -20.43 -2.66 -3.91
C MET A 242 -21.45 -1.59 -3.54
N ALA A 243 -22.37 -1.28 -4.46
CA ALA A 243 -23.47 -0.35 -4.24
C ALA A 243 -23.02 0.98 -3.60
N GLY A 244 -21.89 1.51 -4.07
CA GLY A 244 -21.34 2.82 -3.72
C GLY A 244 -21.15 3.68 -4.96
N GLY A 245 -20.22 4.62 -4.95
CA GLY A 245 -19.80 5.34 -6.15
C GLY A 245 -19.18 6.70 -5.86
N GLU A 246 -17.91 6.88 -6.18
CA GLU A 246 -17.20 8.14 -6.01
C GLU A 246 -17.03 8.87 -7.35
N PRO A 247 -17.19 10.21 -7.37
CA PRO A 247 -16.66 11.01 -8.46
C PRO A 247 -15.17 10.68 -8.67
N LEU A 248 -14.76 10.44 -9.91
CA LEU A 248 -13.41 9.91 -10.20
C LEU A 248 -12.26 10.83 -9.78
N LYS A 249 -12.51 12.12 -9.54
CA LYS A 249 -11.50 12.99 -8.89
C LYS A 249 -11.10 12.49 -7.50
N ASN A 250 -11.96 11.75 -6.80
CA ASN A 250 -11.69 11.19 -5.47
C ASN A 250 -11.15 9.76 -5.53
N ALA A 251 -11.11 9.16 -6.72
CA ALA A 251 -10.60 7.82 -6.96
C ALA A 251 -10.10 7.70 -8.43
N PRO A 252 -8.98 8.36 -8.79
CA PRO A 252 -8.41 8.27 -10.13
C PRO A 252 -8.17 6.82 -10.55
N VAL A 253 -8.62 6.48 -11.77
CA VAL A 253 -8.58 5.10 -12.27
C VAL A 253 -7.16 4.65 -12.59
N GLU A 254 -6.29 5.58 -12.97
CA GLU A 254 -4.88 5.35 -13.29
C GLU A 254 -4.15 4.65 -12.15
N ASN A 255 -4.44 5.02 -10.90
CA ASN A 255 -3.80 4.42 -9.73
C ASN A 255 -4.13 2.93 -9.61
N CYS A 256 -5.27 2.49 -10.14
CA CYS A 256 -5.72 1.09 -10.09
C CYS A 256 -5.16 0.23 -11.24
N ALA A 257 -4.24 0.75 -12.07
CA ALA A 257 -3.77 0.06 -13.27
C ALA A 257 -3.17 -1.35 -13.01
N ASN A 258 -2.58 -1.57 -11.84
CA ASN A 258 -1.86 -2.79 -11.48
C ASN A 258 -2.63 -3.73 -10.52
N ILE A 259 -3.90 -3.45 -10.23
CA ILE A 259 -4.73 -4.28 -9.32
C ILE A 259 -5.95 -4.83 -10.05
N GLY A 260 -6.55 -5.89 -9.49
CA GLY A 260 -7.92 -6.28 -9.87
C GLY A 260 -8.93 -5.26 -9.33
N PHE A 261 -9.85 -4.77 -10.16
CA PHE A 261 -10.91 -3.87 -9.72
C PHE A 261 -12.32 -4.38 -10.07
N SER A 262 -13.11 -4.77 -9.07
CA SER A 262 -14.52 -5.15 -9.24
C SER A 262 -15.42 -4.09 -8.65
N PHE A 263 -16.42 -3.61 -9.38
CA PHE A 263 -17.39 -2.67 -8.84
C PHE A 263 -18.81 -3.02 -9.32
N LEU A 264 -19.63 -3.51 -8.39
CA LEU A 264 -20.98 -3.97 -8.69
C LEU A 264 -22.02 -3.09 -8.00
N THR A 265 -23.00 -2.62 -8.75
CA THR A 265 -24.10 -1.78 -8.23
C THR A 265 -25.40 -2.22 -8.90
N GLY A 266 -26.54 -2.07 -8.22
CA GLY A 266 -27.83 -2.33 -8.84
C GLY A 266 -28.12 -1.32 -9.95
N ALA A 267 -28.64 -1.77 -11.09
CA ALA A 267 -28.96 -0.86 -12.20
C ALA A 267 -30.00 0.21 -11.80
N ASP A 268 -30.89 -0.15 -10.88
CA ASP A 268 -31.96 0.69 -10.37
C ASP A 268 -31.58 1.39 -9.05
N ASP A 269 -30.31 1.31 -8.61
CA ASP A 269 -29.80 2.03 -7.44
C ASP A 269 -29.47 3.50 -7.79
N THR A 270 -30.51 4.32 -7.84
CA THR A 270 -30.39 5.75 -8.17
C THR A 270 -30.01 6.62 -6.96
N GLY A 271 -30.03 6.06 -5.75
CA GLY A 271 -29.70 6.78 -4.52
C GLY A 271 -28.28 7.31 -4.57
N PHE A 272 -28.08 8.60 -4.26
CA PHE A 272 -26.77 9.26 -4.31
C PHE A 272 -26.00 9.02 -5.63
N TYR A 273 -26.73 8.84 -6.73
CA TYR A 273 -26.19 8.62 -8.08
C TYR A 273 -25.29 7.38 -8.21
N ARG A 274 -25.45 6.37 -7.36
CA ARG A 274 -24.57 5.18 -7.33
C ARG A 274 -24.50 4.46 -8.67
N ASN A 275 -25.63 4.22 -9.32
CA ASN A 275 -25.65 3.60 -10.64
C ASN A 275 -24.91 4.45 -11.69
N ILE A 276 -25.13 5.77 -11.72
CA ILE A 276 -24.47 6.70 -12.64
C ILE A 276 -22.96 6.73 -12.40
N LEU A 277 -22.51 6.85 -11.15
CA LEU A 277 -21.08 6.88 -10.81
C LEU A 277 -20.39 5.54 -11.07
N THR A 278 -21.09 4.42 -10.88
CA THR A 278 -20.60 3.09 -11.28
C THR A 278 -20.41 3.03 -12.80
N TYR A 279 -21.37 3.52 -13.57
CA TYR A 279 -21.28 3.57 -15.03
C TYR A 279 -20.14 4.49 -15.52
N TYR A 280 -19.97 5.68 -14.91
CA TYR A 280 -18.84 6.55 -15.24
C TYR A 280 -17.49 5.89 -14.90
N THR A 281 -17.42 5.15 -13.80
CA THR A 281 -16.24 4.35 -13.46
C THR A 281 -15.99 3.28 -14.52
N GLN A 282 -17.02 2.57 -14.98
CA GLN A 282 -16.91 1.57 -16.05
C GLN A 282 -16.30 2.18 -17.32
N ILE A 283 -16.88 3.28 -17.83
CA ILE A 283 -16.38 3.95 -19.03
C ILE A 283 -14.91 4.35 -18.87
N ALA A 284 -14.52 4.86 -17.70
CA ALA A 284 -13.15 5.30 -17.46
C ALA A 284 -12.15 4.13 -17.45
N PHE A 285 -12.50 3.01 -16.83
CA PHE A 285 -11.66 1.80 -16.84
C PHE A 285 -11.59 1.15 -18.23
N ASP A 286 -12.71 1.05 -18.95
CA ASP A 286 -12.76 0.57 -20.34
C ASP A 286 -11.84 1.43 -21.23
N SER A 287 -11.95 2.75 -21.11
CA SER A 287 -11.15 3.71 -21.88
C SER A 287 -9.66 3.63 -21.54
N ALA A 288 -9.32 3.51 -20.25
CA ALA A 288 -7.94 3.39 -19.80
C ALA A 288 -7.30 2.07 -20.26
N GLN A 289 -8.04 0.96 -20.18
CA GLN A 289 -7.59 -0.33 -20.69
C GLN A 289 -7.39 -0.30 -22.21
N LEU A 290 -8.32 0.29 -22.97
CA LEU A 290 -8.18 0.41 -24.41
C LEU A 290 -6.97 1.27 -24.81
N ALA A 291 -6.76 2.38 -24.11
CA ALA A 291 -5.64 3.28 -24.36
C ALA A 291 -4.28 2.66 -24.01
N ARG A 292 -4.24 1.81 -22.98
CA ARG A 292 -3.01 1.16 -22.51
C ARG A 292 -3.31 -0.23 -21.94
N PRO A 293 -3.43 -1.26 -22.79
CA PRO A 293 -3.88 -2.58 -22.35
C PRO A 293 -2.80 -3.37 -21.60
N LEU A 294 -1.52 -3.07 -21.82
CA LEU A 294 -0.40 -3.86 -21.30
C LEU A 294 0.64 -2.98 -20.60
N ASP A 295 1.31 -3.55 -19.60
CA ASP A 295 2.50 -2.99 -18.97
C ASP A 295 3.77 -3.26 -19.80
N ALA A 296 4.91 -2.75 -19.30
CA ALA A 296 6.21 -2.94 -19.93
C ALA A 296 6.66 -4.42 -20.03
N ASP A 297 6.15 -5.30 -19.17
CA ASP A 297 6.40 -6.75 -19.15
C ASP A 297 5.29 -7.55 -19.88
N LYS A 298 4.42 -6.87 -20.65
CA LYS A 298 3.30 -7.46 -21.41
C LYS A 298 2.22 -8.13 -20.54
N ARG A 299 2.06 -7.67 -19.31
CA ARG A 299 0.96 -8.06 -18.41
C ARG A 299 -0.24 -7.14 -18.62
N PRO A 300 -1.49 -7.63 -18.52
CA PRO A 300 -2.67 -6.79 -18.61
C PRO A 300 -2.70 -5.69 -17.54
N LEU A 301 -2.99 -4.47 -17.96
CA LEU A 301 -3.34 -3.35 -17.07
C LEU A 301 -4.86 -3.21 -16.97
N PHE A 302 -5.31 -2.60 -15.88
CA PHE A 302 -6.72 -2.29 -15.60
C PHE A 302 -7.59 -3.54 -15.68
N VAL A 303 -7.19 -4.66 -15.07
CA VAL A 303 -8.04 -5.86 -15.05
C VAL A 303 -9.25 -5.59 -14.16
N HIS A 304 -10.43 -5.45 -14.78
CA HIS A 304 -11.61 -4.96 -14.08
C HIS A 304 -12.89 -5.72 -14.42
N ARG A 305 -13.87 -5.60 -13.51
CA ARG A 305 -15.24 -6.10 -13.64
C ARG A 305 -16.19 -5.07 -13.04
N ILE A 306 -16.70 -4.15 -13.85
CA ILE A 306 -17.56 -3.07 -13.39
C ILE A 306 -18.91 -3.19 -14.09
N ASN A 307 -19.97 -3.40 -13.31
CA ASN A 307 -21.28 -3.74 -13.87
C ASN A 307 -22.44 -3.16 -13.05
N LEU A 308 -23.44 -2.68 -13.78
CA LEU A 308 -24.79 -2.48 -13.26
C LEU A 308 -25.58 -3.78 -13.37
N LEU A 309 -26.15 -4.24 -12.25
CA LEU A 309 -26.88 -5.49 -12.16
C LEU A 309 -28.38 -5.26 -12.44
N PRO A 310 -28.94 -5.82 -13.53
CA PRO A 310 -30.33 -5.58 -13.92
C PRO A 310 -31.34 -6.02 -12.86
N GLY A 311 -32.39 -5.21 -12.65
CA GLY A 311 -33.49 -5.51 -11.72
C GLY A 311 -33.09 -5.46 -10.24
N MET A 312 -31.88 -4.98 -9.93
CA MET A 312 -31.42 -4.78 -8.56
C MET A 312 -31.38 -3.29 -8.23
N GLN A 313 -31.80 -2.98 -7.01
CA GLN A 313 -31.68 -1.65 -6.41
C GLN A 313 -30.45 -1.63 -5.48
N HIS A 314 -30.56 -0.95 -4.33
CA HIS A 314 -29.45 -0.82 -3.39
C HIS A 314 -28.91 -2.15 -2.87
N HIS A 315 -29.80 -3.13 -2.68
CA HIS A 315 -29.39 -4.49 -2.36
C HIS A 315 -29.02 -5.25 -3.63
N ILE A 316 -27.80 -5.81 -3.65
CA ILE A 316 -27.31 -6.68 -4.72
C ILE A 316 -26.87 -8.04 -4.18
N LYS A 317 -26.55 -8.97 -5.10
CA LYS A 317 -25.89 -10.24 -4.75
C LYS A 317 -24.43 -10.01 -4.34
N TYR A 318 -24.21 -9.67 -3.06
CA TYR A 318 -22.86 -9.38 -2.52
C TYR A 318 -21.85 -10.53 -2.67
N ASP A 319 -22.34 -11.78 -2.71
CA ASP A 319 -21.48 -12.98 -2.74
C ASP A 319 -20.69 -13.13 -4.05
N LEU A 320 -20.95 -12.29 -5.06
CA LEU A 320 -20.24 -12.27 -6.33
C LEU A 320 -18.83 -11.64 -6.24
N THR A 321 -18.55 -10.85 -5.20
CA THR A 321 -17.36 -10.00 -5.13
C THR A 321 -16.10 -10.76 -4.72
N THR A 322 -16.06 -11.35 -3.52
CA THR A 322 -14.82 -11.97 -2.99
C THR A 322 -14.33 -13.20 -3.77
N PRO A 323 -15.18 -14.03 -4.41
CA PRO A 323 -14.72 -15.12 -5.26
C PRO A 323 -13.94 -14.65 -6.49
N TRP A 324 -14.17 -13.42 -6.94
CA TRP A 324 -13.40 -12.80 -8.02
C TRP A 324 -12.10 -12.18 -7.50
N LEU A 325 -12.17 -11.44 -6.40
CA LEU A 325 -11.01 -10.77 -5.79
C LEU A 325 -9.89 -11.76 -5.44
N LYS A 326 -10.23 -12.92 -4.86
CA LYS A 326 -9.23 -13.88 -4.35
C LYS A 326 -8.29 -14.47 -5.41
N ASN A 327 -8.62 -14.30 -6.70
CA ASN A 327 -7.80 -14.77 -7.82
C ASN A 327 -6.65 -13.83 -8.16
N PHE A 328 -6.60 -12.64 -7.57
CA PHE A 328 -5.55 -11.67 -7.83
C PHE A 328 -4.41 -11.80 -6.81
N VAL A 329 -3.19 -11.63 -7.29
CA VAL A 329 -1.97 -11.51 -6.49
C VAL A 329 -1.28 -10.24 -6.93
N ARG A 330 -0.93 -9.38 -5.98
CA ARG A 330 -0.24 -8.11 -6.24
C ARG A 330 1.12 -8.39 -6.89
N ASN A 331 1.43 -7.61 -7.92
CA ASN A 331 2.81 -7.45 -8.39
C ASN A 331 3.47 -6.32 -7.58
N PRO A 332 4.42 -6.60 -6.66
CA PRO A 332 5.06 -5.54 -5.88
C PRO A 332 6.05 -4.69 -6.69
N TYR A 333 6.45 -5.15 -7.89
CA TYR A 333 7.47 -4.53 -8.74
C TYR A 333 6.97 -4.31 -10.18
N PRO A 334 5.86 -3.58 -10.40
CA PRO A 334 5.42 -3.30 -11.76
C PRO A 334 6.41 -2.38 -12.45
N LYS A 335 6.74 -2.71 -13.70
CA LYS A 335 7.59 -1.85 -14.55
C LYS A 335 6.81 -0.72 -15.22
N THR A 336 5.49 -0.74 -15.12
CA THR A 336 4.63 0.40 -15.44
C THR A 336 3.92 0.87 -14.18
N VAL A 337 4.12 2.13 -13.80
CA VAL A 337 3.39 2.76 -12.69
C VAL A 337 2.66 3.98 -13.22
N LEU A 338 1.36 4.01 -12.98
CA LEU A 338 0.51 5.16 -13.22
C LEU A 338 -0.02 5.62 -11.88
N TRP A 339 0.28 6.87 -11.53
CA TRP A 339 -0.06 7.40 -10.22
C TRP A 339 -0.41 8.87 -10.32
N GLU A 340 -1.68 9.20 -10.13
CA GLU A 340 -2.12 10.53 -9.74
C GLU A 340 -2.03 10.64 -8.21
N ASP A 341 -1.11 11.46 -7.71
CA ASP A 341 -1.09 11.89 -6.31
C ASP A 341 -2.12 13.00 -6.12
N TYR A 342 -3.04 12.80 -5.18
CA TYR A 342 -4.17 13.68 -4.92
C TYR A 342 -4.49 13.76 -3.44
N ASP A 343 -5.16 14.85 -3.07
CA ASP A 343 -5.63 15.08 -1.72
C ASP A 343 -6.74 14.09 -1.31
N MET A 344 -6.55 13.43 -0.17
CA MET A 344 -7.60 12.72 0.55
C MET A 344 -7.66 13.20 2.00
N ASP A 345 -8.62 14.08 2.29
CA ASP A 345 -8.80 14.70 3.61
C ASP A 345 -7.55 15.49 4.07
N GLY A 346 -7.01 16.35 3.19
CA GLY A 346 -5.83 17.16 3.49
C GLY A 346 -4.50 16.38 3.41
N ARG A 347 -4.51 15.12 2.96
CA ARG A 347 -3.34 14.24 2.95
C ARG A 347 -3.02 13.73 1.55
N HIS A 348 -1.73 13.79 1.21
CA HIS A 348 -1.13 13.20 0.02
C HIS A 348 -0.28 11.98 0.38
N ARG A 349 -0.11 11.07 -0.58
CA ARG A 349 0.79 9.91 -0.41
C ARG A 349 2.23 10.38 -0.65
N SER A 350 3.14 9.99 0.24
CA SER A 350 4.58 10.28 0.08
C SER A 350 5.26 9.33 -0.90
N GLY A 351 4.65 8.18 -1.18
CA GLY A 351 5.18 7.20 -2.10
C GLY A 351 4.14 6.20 -2.59
N PHE A 352 4.44 5.59 -3.74
CA PHE A 352 3.59 4.66 -4.46
C PHE A 352 4.46 3.70 -5.28
N TYR A 353 4.30 2.38 -5.05
CA TYR A 353 5.17 1.32 -5.57
C TYR A 353 6.65 1.53 -5.24
N ASN A 354 7.43 2.04 -6.20
CA ASN A 354 8.87 2.30 -6.09
C ASN A 354 9.22 3.79 -6.22
N LEU A 355 8.22 4.66 -6.28
CA LEU A 355 8.36 6.11 -6.34
C LEU A 355 8.13 6.73 -4.97
N GLN A 356 8.96 7.68 -4.58
CA GLN A 356 8.79 8.49 -3.38
C GLN A 356 8.99 9.97 -3.71
N VAL A 357 7.97 10.78 -3.41
CA VAL A 357 7.99 12.22 -3.61
C VAL A 357 8.70 12.88 -2.44
N LEU A 358 9.88 13.43 -2.70
CA LEU A 358 10.67 14.17 -1.70
C LEU A 358 10.29 15.66 -1.68
N SER A 359 9.83 16.19 -2.81
CA SER A 359 9.26 17.53 -2.94
C SER A 359 8.28 17.53 -4.12
N SER A 360 7.05 17.95 -3.87
CA SER A 360 6.04 18.11 -4.92
C SER A 360 6.34 19.32 -5.81
N PRO A 361 6.04 19.27 -7.13
CA PRO A 361 6.03 20.45 -8.00
C PRO A 361 4.93 21.46 -7.64
N THR A 362 3.84 20.99 -7.04
CA THR A 362 2.60 21.76 -6.88
C THR A 362 1.91 21.43 -5.56
N GLN A 363 1.02 22.31 -5.11
CA GLN A 363 0.10 22.03 -4.00
C GLN A 363 -1.15 21.25 -4.46
N ASN A 364 -1.35 21.13 -5.78
CA ASN A 364 -2.48 20.42 -6.38
C ASN A 364 -2.12 18.95 -6.62
N ARG A 365 -2.51 18.41 -7.77
CA ARG A 365 -2.35 17.00 -8.14
C ARG A 365 -1.19 16.83 -9.11
N THR A 366 -0.42 15.76 -8.92
CA THR A 366 0.67 15.39 -9.83
C THR A 366 0.44 13.99 -10.35
N TYR A 367 0.51 13.82 -11.67
CA TYR A 367 0.45 12.54 -12.35
C TYR A 367 1.84 12.09 -12.78
N TYR A 368 2.22 10.90 -12.31
CA TYR A 368 3.45 10.19 -12.62
C TYR A 368 3.12 8.98 -13.52
N ASP A 369 3.68 8.96 -14.73
CA ASP A 369 3.65 7.81 -15.64
C ASP A 369 5.08 7.31 -15.82
N MET A 370 5.41 6.22 -15.11
CA MET A 370 6.71 5.56 -15.16
C MET A 370 6.65 4.30 -16.02
N ASN A 371 7.68 4.11 -16.85
CA ASN A 371 8.03 2.84 -17.48
C ASN A 371 9.48 2.46 -17.22
N ILE A 372 9.74 1.17 -17.01
CA ILE A 372 11.08 0.62 -16.90
C ILE A 372 11.29 -0.43 -17.98
N HIS A 373 12.28 -0.21 -18.85
CA HIS A 373 12.63 -1.16 -19.90
C HIS A 373 14.13 -1.08 -20.19
N ASN A 374 14.81 -2.24 -20.25
CA ASN A 374 16.25 -2.33 -20.55
C ASN A 374 17.13 -1.35 -19.76
N ASN A 375 16.94 -1.28 -18.44
CA ASN A 375 17.65 -0.36 -17.54
C ASN A 375 17.40 1.14 -17.79
N VAL A 376 16.39 1.48 -18.59
CA VAL A 376 15.93 2.87 -18.77
C VAL A 376 14.63 3.05 -18.00
N VAL A 377 14.65 3.98 -17.05
CA VAL A 377 13.47 4.47 -16.33
C VAL A 377 13.00 5.75 -17.02
N THR A 378 11.85 5.71 -17.66
CA THR A 378 11.22 6.89 -18.27
C THR A 378 10.05 7.32 -17.41
N ILE A 379 10.00 8.59 -17.01
CA ILE A 379 8.93 9.15 -16.20
C ILE A 379 8.38 10.40 -16.88
N ASN A 380 7.08 10.41 -17.18
CA ASN A 380 6.38 11.64 -17.55
C ASN A 380 5.66 12.17 -16.31
N ILE A 381 5.94 13.42 -15.94
CA ILE A 381 5.42 14.06 -14.74
C ILE A 381 4.61 15.28 -15.15
N LYS A 382 3.33 15.28 -14.80
CA LYS A 382 2.36 16.29 -15.19
C LYS A 382 1.62 16.84 -13.98
N GLU A 383 1.37 18.13 -13.94
CA GLU A 383 0.36 18.70 -13.07
C GLU A 383 -1.01 18.43 -13.69
N VAL A 384 -2.01 18.15 -12.84
CA VAL A 384 -3.37 17.82 -13.28
C VAL A 384 -4.36 18.80 -12.71
N GLU A 385 -5.17 19.39 -13.59
CA GLU A 385 -6.32 20.20 -13.18
C GLU A 385 -7.62 19.54 -13.61
N TYR A 386 -8.63 19.60 -12.74
CA TYR A 386 -9.95 19.07 -12.98
C TYR A 386 -10.93 20.23 -13.16
N THR A 387 -11.68 20.23 -14.26
CA THR A 387 -12.81 21.12 -14.48
C THR A 387 -14.09 20.31 -14.46
N ALA A 388 -14.98 20.57 -13.50
CA ALA A 388 -16.27 19.91 -13.44
C ALA A 388 -17.12 20.28 -14.66
N VAL A 389 -17.56 19.27 -15.41
CA VAL A 389 -18.42 19.44 -16.60
C VAL A 389 -19.86 19.00 -16.34
N GLU A 390 -20.09 18.28 -15.25
CA GLU A 390 -21.40 17.88 -14.80
C GLU A 390 -21.47 18.06 -13.29
N ARG A 391 -22.52 18.77 -12.84
CA ARG A 391 -22.87 18.91 -11.43
C ARG A 391 -24.29 18.49 -11.22
N ASP A 392 -24.54 17.80 -10.13
CA ASP A 392 -25.88 17.46 -9.73
C ASP A 392 -26.63 18.72 -9.25
N LYS A 393 -27.94 18.78 -9.51
CA LYS A 393 -28.75 19.97 -9.24
C LYS A 393 -29.18 20.11 -7.78
N HIS A 394 -29.14 19.01 -7.02
CA HIS A 394 -29.71 18.96 -5.68
C HIS A 394 -28.65 19.21 -4.60
N TRP A 395 -27.49 18.56 -4.71
CA TRP A 395 -26.41 18.61 -3.72
C TRP A 395 -25.16 19.36 -4.23
N GLY A 396 -25.10 19.72 -5.51
CA GLY A 396 -23.95 20.39 -6.12
C GLY A 396 -22.71 19.50 -6.29
N ILE A 397 -22.86 18.19 -6.13
CA ILE A 397 -21.83 17.16 -6.32
C ILE A 397 -21.34 17.24 -7.76
N GLU A 398 -20.03 17.38 -7.90
CA GLU A 398 -19.36 17.30 -9.19
C GLU A 398 -19.30 15.83 -9.61
N MET A 399 -19.97 15.50 -10.71
CA MET A 399 -20.19 14.13 -11.16
C MET A 399 -19.18 13.69 -12.22
N ARG A 400 -18.82 14.61 -13.13
CA ARG A 400 -17.87 14.38 -14.23
C ARG A 400 -16.92 15.55 -14.40
N PHE A 401 -15.76 15.25 -14.96
CA PHE A 401 -14.66 16.19 -15.09
C PHE A 401 -13.97 16.06 -16.42
N ASN A 402 -13.53 17.19 -16.96
CA ASN A 402 -12.43 17.24 -17.92
C ASN A 402 -11.13 17.40 -17.14
N ARG A 403 -10.07 16.75 -17.65
CA ARG A 403 -8.71 16.87 -17.11
C ARG A 403 -7.84 17.60 -18.11
N SER A 404 -7.11 18.60 -17.64
CA SER A 404 -6.00 19.21 -18.38
C SER A 404 -4.68 18.79 -17.75
N TYR A 405 -3.63 18.73 -18.56
CA TYR A 405 -2.31 18.31 -18.15
C TYR A 405 -1.27 19.30 -18.63
N THR A 406 -0.38 19.70 -17.73
CA THR A 406 0.80 20.50 -18.04
C THR A 406 2.04 19.77 -17.54
N ASN A 407 3.15 19.85 -18.26
CA ASN A 407 4.39 19.25 -17.77
C ASN A 407 4.80 19.94 -16.47
N ALA A 408 5.07 19.15 -15.43
CA ALA A 408 5.53 19.67 -14.14
C ALA A 408 6.89 20.38 -14.29
N LYS A 409 7.06 21.48 -13.56
CA LYS A 409 8.27 22.31 -13.56
C LYS A 409 8.86 22.37 -12.14
N GLY A 410 9.81 21.50 -11.83
CA GLY A 410 10.36 21.40 -10.47
C GLY A 410 9.90 20.16 -9.73
N GLY A 411 10.54 19.88 -8.61
CA GLY A 411 10.22 18.76 -7.73
C GLY A 411 11.41 17.85 -7.49
N ARG A 412 11.26 16.94 -6.53
CA ARG A 412 12.28 15.94 -6.17
C ARG A 412 11.64 14.58 -6.03
N LEU A 413 12.20 13.60 -6.72
CA LEU A 413 11.71 12.22 -6.71
C LEU A 413 12.85 11.28 -6.37
N ARG A 414 12.57 10.31 -5.50
CA ARG A 414 13.42 9.14 -5.28
C ARG A 414 12.78 7.93 -5.95
N ILE A 415 13.58 7.21 -6.73
CA ILE A 415 13.18 6.01 -7.46
C ILE A 415 13.94 4.84 -6.86
N TYR A 416 13.23 3.94 -6.19
CA TYR A 416 13.80 2.73 -5.63
C TYR A 416 13.88 1.62 -6.69
N LEU A 417 14.94 0.82 -6.65
CA LEU A 417 15.24 -0.20 -7.67
C LEU A 417 15.75 -1.49 -7.01
N ASN A 418 15.48 -2.61 -7.66
CA ASN A 418 15.99 -3.94 -7.32
C ASN A 418 16.27 -4.74 -8.62
N SER A 419 16.69 -6.00 -8.47
CA SER A 419 16.98 -6.91 -9.59
C SER A 419 15.76 -7.31 -10.42
N GLU A 420 14.53 -7.15 -9.90
CA GLU A 420 13.30 -7.43 -10.66
C GLU A 420 12.97 -6.29 -11.63
N LEU A 421 13.39 -5.06 -11.30
CA LEU A 421 13.15 -3.86 -12.10
C LEU A 421 14.26 -3.61 -13.13
N ILE A 422 15.52 -3.92 -12.80
CA ILE A 422 16.69 -3.61 -13.63
C ILE A 422 17.80 -4.67 -13.52
N ASP A 423 18.71 -4.69 -14.50
CA ASP A 423 19.99 -5.40 -14.38
C ASP A 423 20.98 -4.56 -13.55
N MET A 424 21.19 -4.93 -12.29
CA MET A 424 22.08 -4.21 -11.35
C MET A 424 23.56 -4.16 -11.78
N ASN A 425 23.97 -4.90 -12.82
CA ASN A 425 25.34 -4.86 -13.34
C ASN A 425 25.52 -3.90 -14.52
N LYS A 426 24.44 -3.26 -14.99
CA LYS A 426 24.46 -2.29 -16.09
C LYS A 426 24.13 -0.88 -15.62
N PRO A 427 24.59 0.15 -16.35
CA PRO A 427 24.18 1.52 -16.06
C PRO A 427 22.66 1.66 -16.15
N VAL A 428 22.09 2.43 -15.23
CA VAL A 428 20.68 2.82 -15.24
C VAL A 428 20.59 4.22 -15.81
N THR A 429 19.68 4.42 -16.75
CA THR A 429 19.35 5.75 -17.28
C THR A 429 17.99 6.18 -16.73
N VAL A 430 17.88 7.43 -16.26
CA VAL A 430 16.59 8.03 -15.88
C VAL A 430 16.30 9.21 -16.80
N ILE A 431 15.15 9.14 -17.48
CA ILE A 431 14.64 10.16 -18.39
C ILE A 431 13.35 10.71 -17.78
N VAL A 432 13.29 12.02 -17.55
CA VAL A 432 12.09 12.69 -17.06
C VAL A 432 11.63 13.74 -18.06
N ASN A 433 10.36 13.68 -18.47
CA ASN A 433 9.76 14.60 -19.44
C ASN A 433 10.64 14.76 -20.71
N GLY A 434 11.21 13.65 -21.19
CA GLY A 434 12.09 13.60 -22.37
C GLY A 434 13.56 14.01 -22.13
N LYS A 435 13.94 14.43 -20.93
CA LYS A 435 15.32 14.83 -20.58
C LYS A 435 16.03 13.75 -19.77
N GLU A 436 17.22 13.33 -20.21
CA GLU A 436 18.10 12.47 -19.41
C GLU A 436 18.63 13.25 -18.20
N LEU A 437 18.33 12.76 -16.99
CA LEU A 437 18.76 13.37 -15.72
C LEU A 437 19.81 12.54 -14.99
N TYR A 438 19.92 11.25 -15.32
CA TYR A 438 20.84 10.32 -14.68
C TYR A 438 21.27 9.23 -15.65
N ARG A 439 22.57 8.87 -15.63
CA ARG A 439 23.11 7.70 -16.33
C ARG A 439 24.37 7.16 -15.66
N LYS A 440 24.23 6.25 -14.70
CA LYS A 440 25.35 5.66 -13.95
C LYS A 440 25.02 4.25 -13.47
N ASN A 441 26.05 3.51 -13.04
CA ASN A 441 25.85 2.26 -12.29
C ASN A 441 25.33 2.58 -10.89
N VAL A 442 24.30 1.84 -10.47
CA VAL A 442 23.78 1.89 -9.10
C VAL A 442 24.49 0.87 -8.22
N LYS A 443 24.57 1.14 -6.91
CA LYS A 443 25.17 0.23 -5.93
C LYS A 443 24.20 0.03 -4.79
N ALA A 444 24.12 -1.20 -4.30
CA ALA A 444 23.29 -1.50 -3.14
C ALA A 444 23.87 -0.82 -1.88
N ASN A 445 23.00 -0.21 -1.08
CA ASN A 445 23.35 0.46 0.15
C ASN A 445 22.31 0.15 1.23
N LEU A 446 22.79 -0.11 2.44
CA LEU A 446 21.92 -0.31 3.60
C LEU A 446 20.98 0.88 3.87
N GLN A 447 21.41 2.10 3.56
CA GLN A 447 20.59 3.30 3.70
C GLN A 447 19.29 3.22 2.89
N ASP A 448 19.38 2.76 1.63
CA ASP A 448 18.22 2.64 0.74
C ASP A 448 17.25 1.57 1.24
N MET A 449 17.76 0.46 1.76
CA MET A 449 16.96 -0.61 2.36
C MET A 449 16.18 -0.10 3.58
N ILE A 450 16.84 0.67 4.46
CA ILE A 450 16.21 1.24 5.66
C ILE A 450 15.17 2.30 5.29
N ASN A 451 15.51 3.21 4.37
CA ASN A 451 14.62 4.29 3.95
C ASN A 451 13.36 3.74 3.27
N SER A 452 13.52 2.78 2.34
CA SER A 452 12.39 2.15 1.65
C SER A 452 11.52 1.32 2.60
N CYS A 453 12.12 0.58 3.55
CA CYS A 453 11.36 -0.13 4.58
C CYS A 453 10.57 0.83 5.48
N THR A 454 11.13 2.00 5.81
CA THR A 454 10.45 3.03 6.63
C THR A 454 9.27 3.68 5.90
N GLU A 455 9.42 3.87 4.59
CA GLU A 455 8.41 4.47 3.72
C GLU A 455 7.23 3.51 3.48
N TYR A 456 7.52 2.28 3.09
CA TYR A 456 6.51 1.35 2.58
C TYR A 456 6.11 0.23 3.54
N PHE A 457 6.86 0.01 4.63
CA PHE A 457 6.57 -0.98 5.67
C PHE A 457 6.17 -2.36 5.14
N ASP A 458 6.83 -2.80 4.06
CA ASP A 458 6.48 -3.97 3.27
C ASP A 458 7.72 -4.84 2.98
N PRO A 459 7.66 -6.16 3.24
CA PRO A 459 8.82 -7.05 3.05
C PRO A 459 9.33 -7.10 1.62
N TYR A 460 8.48 -6.85 0.62
CA TYR A 460 8.90 -6.80 -0.77
C TYR A 460 9.55 -5.45 -1.11
N ARG A 461 9.27 -4.37 -0.37
CA ARG A 461 9.78 -3.03 -0.69
C ARG A 461 10.96 -2.59 0.18
N VAL A 462 11.79 -3.55 0.58
CA VAL A 462 13.13 -3.29 1.15
C VAL A 462 14.12 -3.17 -0.02
N TYR A 463 14.09 -2.04 -0.71
CA TYR A 463 14.86 -1.87 -1.94
C TYR A 463 16.36 -1.70 -1.67
N PRO A 464 17.24 -2.40 -2.40
CA PRO A 464 18.68 -2.33 -2.17
C PRO A 464 19.31 -1.02 -2.62
N THR A 465 18.70 -0.28 -3.54
CA THR A 465 19.28 0.95 -4.09
C THR A 465 18.19 1.95 -4.49
N SER A 466 18.55 3.23 -4.57
CA SER A 466 17.70 4.28 -5.09
C SER A 466 18.44 5.30 -5.96
N ILE A 467 17.70 6.04 -6.77
CA ILE A 467 18.17 7.19 -7.54
C ILE A 467 17.33 8.39 -7.13
N GLU A 468 17.98 9.47 -6.71
CA GLU A 468 17.32 10.76 -6.51
C GLU A 468 17.53 11.68 -7.71
N ILE A 469 16.45 12.32 -8.14
CA ILE A 469 16.45 13.28 -9.23
C ILE A 469 15.69 14.56 -8.84
N ASN A 470 16.18 15.68 -9.36
CA ASN A 470 15.47 16.95 -9.40
C ASN A 470 15.09 17.20 -10.87
N TYR A 471 13.83 17.52 -11.15
CA TYR A 471 13.31 17.62 -12.52
C TYR A 471 12.68 18.98 -12.82
#